data_AF-A0A2S6IRF8-F1
#
_entry.id   AF-A0A2S6IRF8-F1
#
_cell.length_a   1.000
_cell.length_b   1.000
_cell.length_c   1.000
_cell.angle_alpha   90.00
_cell.angle_beta   90.00
_cell.angle_gamma   90.00
#
_symmetry.space_group_name_H-M   'P 1'
#
loop_
_entity.id
_entity.type
_entity.pdbx_description
1 polymer ?
#
loop_
_entity_poly.entity_id
_entity_poly.type
_entity_poly.pdbx_seq_one_letter_code
_entity_poly.pdbx_strand_id
1 'polypeptide(L)'
;MKNIYFLRTVLLMCFVSVLISCEKDELTNEDLYVDPAGGTISSFIKSQNNLTTLATALEQVNLLGSLDEEGTSYVFLPDNNAFDEFLQENDYQSIEEIPNSYLKQILLNHVMNSDVDIKSHSIAPELIITTKATQLFNSDINIAAVVQHQGNTTTLNGVDVMNETLSFSNGSATIVNNIIEPSTLQSLITTCESFNIMNDIISQSSSSEEIIALCNQKVLRSSDTPFTVFLPRLDVLTAALVLDADSNNAPVGDRLGDFINSHISVTGSHYIGQLQDNQEVATRLATATTNVNTNGSVSLTINNGFLPHTVNLIGDQEAIIHVANGTVQKIAGSLYTR
;
A
#
# COMPACT_ATOMS: atom_id res chain seq x y z
N MET A 1 31.18 77.63 -5.25
CA MET A 1 32.54 77.04 -5.25
C MET A 1 32.59 75.96 -4.18
N LYS A 2 33.18 74.78 -4.49
CA LYS A 2 33.18 73.50 -3.73
C LYS A 2 31.85 72.73 -3.90
N ASN A 3 31.73 71.54 -4.50
CA ASN A 3 32.66 70.46 -4.84
C ASN A 3 32.18 69.73 -6.12
N ILE A 4 32.85 69.92 -7.26
CA ILE A 4 32.65 69.12 -8.50
C ILE A 4 33.64 67.93 -8.59
N TYR A 5 34.48 67.75 -7.58
CA TYR A 5 35.52 66.72 -7.56
C TYR A 5 35.09 65.36 -6.98
N PHE A 6 33.86 65.23 -6.46
CA PHE A 6 33.39 63.95 -5.91
C PHE A 6 32.85 62.98 -6.98
N LEU A 7 32.47 63.50 -8.16
CA LEU A 7 31.86 62.68 -9.22
C LEU A 7 32.88 61.99 -10.14
N ARG A 8 34.17 62.38 -10.08
CA ARG A 8 35.23 61.78 -10.90
C ARG A 8 35.98 60.64 -10.21
N THR A 9 35.85 60.49 -8.90
CA THR A 9 36.52 59.41 -8.15
C THR A 9 35.65 58.16 -8.01
N VAL A 10 34.35 58.25 -8.31
CA VAL A 10 33.41 57.11 -8.26
C VAL A 10 33.39 56.32 -9.58
N LEU A 11 33.92 56.87 -10.69
CA LEU A 11 33.94 56.20 -11.99
C LEU A 11 35.18 55.30 -12.24
N LEU A 12 36.10 55.21 -11.28
CA LEU A 12 37.35 54.42 -11.39
C LEU A 12 37.43 53.31 -10.33
N MET A 13 36.28 52.81 -9.86
CA MET A 13 36.20 51.70 -8.90
C MET A 13 35.11 50.70 -9.30
N CYS A 14 34.96 50.44 -10.60
CA CYS A 14 34.02 49.45 -11.15
C CYS A 14 34.72 48.36 -11.99
N PHE A 15 36.03 48.12 -11.83
CA PHE A 15 36.74 47.21 -12.76
C PHE A 15 37.58 46.09 -12.16
N VAL A 16 37.50 45.81 -10.86
CA VAL A 16 38.16 44.61 -10.31
C VAL A 16 37.36 44.08 -9.12
N SER A 17 36.39 43.22 -9.39
CA SER A 17 35.82 42.33 -8.36
C SER A 17 35.31 41.07 -9.03
N VAL A 18 36.25 40.14 -9.21
CA VAL A 18 36.06 38.69 -9.12
C VAL A 18 34.96 38.12 -10.01
N LEU A 19 35.35 37.72 -11.23
CA LEU A 19 34.79 36.54 -11.85
C LEU A 19 35.11 35.36 -10.91
N ILE A 20 34.22 35.09 -9.95
CA ILE A 20 34.11 33.75 -9.39
C ILE A 20 33.60 32.93 -10.57
N SER A 21 34.53 32.36 -11.32
CA SER A 21 34.25 31.17 -12.08
C SER A 21 33.76 30.18 -11.02
N CYS A 22 32.46 29.93 -10.95
CA CYS A 22 32.04 28.60 -10.55
C CYS A 22 32.86 27.68 -11.46
N GLU A 23 33.70 26.82 -10.88
CA GLU A 23 33.91 25.53 -11.49
C GLU A 23 32.49 25.03 -11.75
N LYS A 24 32.10 25.02 -13.03
CA LYS A 24 31.06 24.10 -13.44
C LYS A 24 31.66 22.77 -13.04
N ASP A 25 31.13 22.18 -11.98
CA ASP A 25 31.22 20.75 -11.79
C ASP A 25 30.82 20.18 -13.15
N GLU A 26 31.83 19.71 -13.90
CA GLU A 26 31.60 19.10 -15.19
C GLU A 26 30.88 17.80 -14.85
N LEU A 27 29.55 17.82 -14.99
CA LEU A 27 28.74 16.61 -14.99
C LEU A 27 29.48 15.62 -15.87
N THR A 28 29.98 14.55 -15.26
CA THR A 28 30.64 13.51 -16.00
C THR A 28 29.60 12.85 -16.91
N ASN A 29 30.01 12.13 -17.95
CA ASN A 29 29.04 11.36 -18.75
C ASN A 29 28.25 10.34 -17.90
N GLU A 30 28.72 10.06 -16.68
CA GLU A 30 28.07 9.23 -15.66
C GLU A 30 26.88 9.95 -14.98
N ASP A 31 26.80 11.27 -15.03
CA ASP A 31 25.69 12.06 -14.47
C ASP A 31 24.71 12.59 -15.54
N LEU A 32 24.92 12.21 -16.81
CA LEU A 32 24.06 12.62 -17.90
C LEU A 32 22.78 11.78 -17.91
N TYR A 33 21.71 12.37 -17.40
CA TYR A 33 20.34 11.93 -17.64
C TYR A 33 20.10 11.76 -19.15
N VAL A 34 19.73 10.55 -19.57
CA VAL A 34 19.42 10.24 -20.97
C VAL A 34 17.92 10.40 -21.17
N ASP A 35 17.52 11.32 -22.06
CA ASP A 35 16.12 11.49 -22.46
C ASP A 35 15.58 10.15 -23.01
N PRO A 36 14.51 9.59 -22.42
CA PRO A 36 14.01 8.27 -22.74
C PRO A 36 13.33 8.16 -24.12
N ALA A 37 13.21 9.26 -24.88
CA ALA A 37 12.46 9.31 -26.14
C ALA A 37 12.88 8.20 -27.16
N GLY A 38 12.12 7.10 -27.14
CA GLY A 38 12.23 5.98 -28.09
C GLY A 38 12.70 4.63 -27.52
N GLY A 39 13.12 4.56 -26.24
CA GLY A 39 13.57 3.33 -25.58
C GLY A 39 12.45 2.53 -24.89
N THR A 40 12.82 1.39 -24.29
CA THR A 40 11.95 0.67 -23.34
C THR A 40 12.31 1.03 -21.91
N ILE A 41 11.40 0.79 -20.96
CA ILE A 41 11.66 0.96 -19.52
C ILE A 41 12.87 0.11 -19.10
N SER A 42 13.00 -1.14 -19.56
CA SER A 42 14.12 -2.01 -19.19
C SER A 42 15.46 -1.49 -19.70
N SER A 43 15.51 -0.94 -20.93
CA SER A 43 16.73 -0.37 -21.50
C SER A 43 17.14 0.90 -20.76
N PHE A 44 16.16 1.72 -20.37
CA PHE A 44 16.38 2.91 -19.56
C PHE A 44 17.02 2.54 -18.22
N ILE A 45 16.41 1.62 -17.45
CA ILE A 45 16.94 1.14 -16.16
C ILE A 45 18.43 0.74 -16.27
N LYS A 46 18.80 -0.02 -17.30
CA LYS A 46 20.19 -0.47 -17.53
C LYS A 46 21.17 0.65 -17.84
N SER A 47 20.69 1.78 -18.33
CA SER A 47 21.53 2.91 -18.76
C SER A 47 21.74 3.98 -17.68
N GLN A 48 20.93 3.95 -16.62
CA GLN A 48 20.95 5.00 -15.60
C GLN A 48 21.78 4.57 -14.39
N ASN A 49 22.75 5.41 -14.01
CA ASN A 49 23.66 5.08 -12.91
C ASN A 49 22.97 5.08 -11.54
N ASN A 50 21.92 5.88 -11.37
CA ASN A 50 21.09 5.92 -10.18
C ASN A 50 20.05 4.78 -10.09
N LEU A 51 19.97 3.88 -11.08
CA LEU A 51 19.06 2.72 -11.09
C LEU A 51 19.80 1.38 -11.12
N THR A 52 21.10 1.37 -10.79
CA THR A 52 21.94 0.16 -10.83
C THR A 52 21.51 -0.90 -9.81
N THR A 53 21.05 -0.50 -8.63
CA THR A 53 20.49 -1.42 -7.64
C THR A 53 19.16 -2.01 -8.10
N LEU A 54 18.30 -1.19 -8.74
CA LEU A 54 17.04 -1.66 -9.35
C LEU A 54 17.30 -2.69 -10.45
N ALA A 55 18.27 -2.43 -11.34
CA ALA A 55 18.66 -3.36 -12.40
C ALA A 55 19.06 -4.72 -11.82
N THR A 56 19.94 -4.71 -10.81
CA THR A 56 20.41 -5.91 -10.11
C THR A 56 19.25 -6.67 -9.45
N ALA A 57 18.36 -5.97 -8.76
CA ALA A 57 17.20 -6.55 -8.11
C ALA A 57 16.24 -7.22 -9.11
N LEU A 58 15.94 -6.54 -10.24
CA LEU A 58 15.09 -7.09 -11.30
C LEU A 58 15.72 -8.31 -11.99
N GLU A 59 17.04 -8.34 -12.16
CA GLU A 59 17.77 -9.49 -12.70
C GLU A 59 17.74 -10.68 -11.73
N GLN A 60 17.95 -10.45 -10.43
CA GLN A 60 17.91 -11.48 -9.38
C GLN A 60 16.60 -12.28 -9.37
N VAL A 61 15.47 -11.62 -9.64
CA VAL A 61 14.13 -12.26 -9.67
C VAL A 61 13.57 -12.46 -11.08
N ASN A 62 14.37 -12.27 -12.12
CA ASN A 62 14.00 -12.44 -13.53
C ASN A 62 12.77 -11.61 -13.97
N LEU A 63 12.64 -10.37 -13.49
CA LEU A 63 11.54 -9.46 -13.86
C LEU A 63 11.93 -8.42 -14.90
N LEU A 64 13.23 -8.23 -15.18
CA LEU A 64 13.68 -7.15 -16.05
C LEU A 64 13.11 -7.24 -17.47
N GLY A 65 13.03 -8.45 -18.04
CA GLY A 65 12.41 -8.68 -19.36
C GLY A 65 10.89 -8.55 -19.34
N SER A 66 10.25 -8.83 -18.20
CA SER A 66 8.79 -8.73 -18.05
C SER A 66 8.28 -7.28 -18.07
N LEU A 67 9.15 -6.30 -17.83
CA LEU A 67 8.80 -4.88 -18.01
C LEU A 67 8.55 -4.51 -19.48
N ASP A 68 9.09 -5.29 -20.43
CA ASP A 68 8.89 -5.08 -21.87
C ASP A 68 7.66 -5.84 -22.43
N GLU A 69 6.99 -6.64 -21.60
CA GLU A 69 5.77 -7.35 -21.98
C GLU A 69 4.55 -6.41 -22.03
N GLU A 70 3.55 -6.77 -22.83
CA GLU A 70 2.29 -6.02 -22.92
C GLU A 70 1.55 -5.99 -21.57
N GLY A 71 0.94 -4.85 -21.25
CA GLY A 71 0.15 -4.68 -20.01
C GLY A 71 0.92 -4.09 -18.82
N THR A 72 2.14 -3.60 -19.04
CA THR A 72 2.87 -2.70 -18.13
C THR A 72 2.55 -1.25 -18.47
N SER A 73 1.61 -0.62 -17.76
CA SER A 73 1.15 0.73 -18.10
C SER A 73 1.95 1.83 -17.39
N TYR A 74 2.35 1.56 -16.15
CA TYR A 74 3.07 2.53 -15.31
C TYR A 74 3.99 1.83 -14.30
N VAL A 75 5.23 2.29 -14.19
CA VAL A 75 6.25 1.71 -13.29
C VAL A 75 6.87 2.77 -12.38
N PHE A 76 6.98 2.47 -11.09
CA PHE A 76 7.79 3.25 -10.16
C PHE A 76 9.20 2.68 -10.12
N LEU A 77 10.22 3.51 -10.35
CA LEU A 77 11.62 3.11 -10.44
C LEU A 77 12.34 3.58 -9.19
N PRO A 78 12.46 2.76 -8.13
CA PRO A 78 13.19 3.16 -6.94
C PRO A 78 14.66 3.35 -7.29
N ASP A 79 15.22 4.50 -6.92
CA ASP A 79 16.62 4.81 -7.12
C ASP A 79 17.53 4.06 -6.14
N ASN A 80 18.85 4.21 -6.31
CA ASN A 80 19.80 3.54 -5.43
C ASN A 80 19.63 3.95 -3.95
N ASN A 81 19.29 5.22 -3.68
CA ASN A 81 19.08 5.70 -2.31
C ASN A 81 17.85 5.03 -1.68
N ALA A 82 16.78 4.85 -2.46
CA ALA A 82 15.58 4.15 -2.02
C ALA A 82 15.89 2.72 -1.54
N PHE A 83 16.78 2.02 -2.26
CA PHE A 83 17.23 0.69 -1.84
C PHE A 83 18.14 0.74 -0.62
N ASP A 84 19.07 1.69 -0.55
CA ASP A 84 19.96 1.84 0.62
C ASP A 84 19.15 2.09 1.90
N GLU A 85 18.15 2.97 1.85
CA GLU A 85 17.21 3.22 2.95
C GLU A 85 16.42 1.95 3.31
N PHE A 86 15.85 1.26 2.32
CA PHE A 86 15.08 0.04 2.54
C PHE A 86 15.91 -1.08 3.19
N LEU A 87 17.15 -1.28 2.73
CA LEU A 87 18.06 -2.27 3.29
C LEU A 87 18.39 -1.95 4.75
N GLN A 88 18.66 -0.68 5.04
CA GLN A 88 18.93 -0.21 6.41
C GLN A 88 17.72 -0.41 7.33
N GLU A 89 16.51 -0.04 6.89
CA GLU A 89 15.29 -0.15 7.69
C GLU A 89 14.87 -1.59 7.99
N ASN A 90 15.27 -2.54 7.14
CA ASN A 90 14.89 -3.95 7.25
C ASN A 90 16.08 -4.86 7.62
N ASP A 91 17.19 -4.28 8.09
CA ASP A 91 18.40 -4.98 8.57
C ASP A 91 19.05 -5.94 7.54
N TYR A 92 18.94 -5.62 6.24
CA TYR A 92 19.63 -6.35 5.17
C TYR A 92 20.97 -5.68 4.84
N GLN A 93 22.03 -6.47 4.61
CA GLN A 93 23.33 -5.95 4.20
C GLN A 93 23.45 -5.74 2.69
N SER A 94 22.65 -6.45 1.89
CA SER A 94 22.60 -6.32 0.45
C SER A 94 21.29 -6.84 -0.13
N ILE A 95 21.02 -6.55 -1.41
CA ILE A 95 19.82 -7.03 -2.13
C ILE A 95 19.75 -8.56 -2.18
N GLU A 96 20.90 -9.24 -2.23
CA GLU A 96 20.98 -10.70 -2.27
C GLU A 96 20.52 -11.37 -0.98
N GLU A 97 20.50 -10.63 0.15
CA GLU A 97 19.97 -11.15 1.43
C GLU A 97 18.45 -11.13 1.49
N ILE A 98 17.79 -10.34 0.63
CA ILE A 98 16.33 -10.28 0.58
C ILE A 98 15.81 -11.60 -0.01
N PRO A 99 14.87 -12.30 0.66
CA PRO A 99 14.26 -13.50 0.10
C PRO A 99 13.65 -13.25 -1.29
N ASN A 100 14.05 -14.02 -2.31
CA ASN A 100 13.60 -13.80 -3.70
C ASN A 100 12.08 -13.73 -3.86
N SER A 101 11.31 -14.50 -3.07
CA SER A 101 9.85 -14.44 -3.09
C SER A 101 9.32 -13.09 -2.62
N TYR A 102 9.98 -12.48 -1.62
CA TYR A 102 9.61 -11.17 -1.11
C TYR A 102 10.08 -10.05 -2.06
N LEU A 103 11.35 -10.10 -2.50
CA LEU A 103 11.90 -9.13 -3.46
C LEU A 103 11.05 -9.07 -4.73
N LYS A 104 10.61 -10.22 -5.25
CA LYS A 104 9.71 -10.28 -6.39
C LYS A 104 8.40 -9.52 -6.15
N GLN A 105 7.78 -9.67 -4.97
CA GLN A 105 6.53 -8.98 -4.66
C GLN A 105 6.72 -7.48 -4.44
N ILE A 106 7.84 -7.06 -3.84
CA ILE A 106 8.19 -5.63 -3.75
C ILE A 106 8.27 -5.03 -5.15
N LEU A 107 9.05 -5.65 -6.05
CA LEU A 107 9.26 -5.11 -7.41
C LEU A 107 7.97 -5.12 -8.24
N LEU A 108 7.14 -6.17 -8.13
CA LEU A 108 5.83 -6.20 -8.78
C LEU A 108 4.86 -5.16 -8.21
N ASN A 109 5.01 -4.76 -6.94
CA ASN A 109 4.19 -3.72 -6.34
C ASN A 109 4.51 -2.32 -6.91
N HIS A 110 5.69 -2.17 -7.51
CA HIS A 110 6.06 -0.95 -8.25
C HIS A 110 5.48 -0.90 -9.66
N VAL A 111 4.76 -1.92 -10.11
CA VAL A 111 4.09 -1.93 -11.43
C VAL A 111 2.59 -1.82 -11.21
N MET A 112 1.98 -0.75 -11.71
CA MET A 112 0.52 -0.59 -11.61
C MET A 112 -0.19 -1.62 -12.50
N ASN A 113 -1.28 -2.18 -11.98
CA ASN A 113 -2.19 -3.04 -12.71
C ASN A 113 -3.49 -2.27 -13.02
N SER A 114 -3.33 -0.98 -13.35
CA SER A 114 -4.41 -0.05 -13.66
C SER A 114 -3.88 1.04 -14.59
N ASP A 115 -4.72 1.50 -15.51
CA ASP A 115 -4.43 2.63 -16.41
C ASP A 115 -4.86 3.98 -15.82
N VAL A 116 -5.25 4.01 -14.55
CA VAL A 116 -5.64 5.25 -13.86
C VAL A 116 -4.42 6.16 -13.72
N ASP A 117 -4.56 7.40 -14.17
CA ASP A 117 -3.59 8.46 -13.87
C ASP A 117 -3.74 8.87 -12.40
N ILE A 118 -3.00 8.20 -11.53
CA ILE A 118 -3.05 8.43 -10.10
C ILE A 118 -2.51 9.80 -9.68
N LYS A 119 -1.87 10.58 -10.56
CA LYS A 119 -1.37 11.94 -10.24
C LYS A 119 -2.41 13.02 -10.58
N SER A 120 -3.47 12.66 -11.31
CA SER A 120 -4.53 13.58 -11.68
C SER A 120 -5.36 13.97 -10.46
N HIS A 121 -5.38 15.24 -10.08
CA HIS A 121 -6.23 15.72 -8.99
C HIS A 121 -7.73 15.76 -9.35
N SER A 122 -8.10 15.25 -10.53
CA SER A 122 -9.49 15.08 -10.95
C SER A 122 -10.10 13.76 -10.45
N ILE A 123 -9.30 12.85 -9.87
CA ILE A 123 -9.79 11.62 -9.26
C ILE A 123 -10.11 11.82 -7.77
N ALA A 124 -10.72 10.80 -7.16
CA ALA A 124 -11.10 10.84 -5.75
C ALA A 124 -9.87 11.04 -4.85
N PRO A 125 -9.99 11.76 -3.71
CA PRO A 125 -8.87 11.98 -2.78
C PRO A 125 -8.24 10.70 -2.24
N GLU A 126 -9.01 9.63 -2.17
CA GLU A 126 -8.57 8.28 -1.83
C GLU A 126 -9.03 7.33 -2.95
N LEU A 127 -8.13 6.47 -3.40
CA LEU A 127 -8.42 5.43 -4.38
C LEU A 127 -7.69 4.15 -4.02
N ILE A 128 -8.40 3.03 -4.12
CA ILE A 128 -7.78 1.70 -4.05
C ILE A 128 -7.60 1.20 -5.48
N ILE A 129 -6.34 0.98 -5.86
CA ILE A 129 -5.97 0.37 -7.14
C ILE A 129 -5.38 -1.03 -6.89
N THR A 130 -5.00 -1.73 -7.96
CA THR A 130 -4.18 -2.95 -7.84
C THR A 130 -2.82 -2.76 -8.49
N THR A 131 -1.83 -3.48 -7.99
CA THR A 131 -0.49 -3.57 -8.56
C THR A 131 -0.28 -4.96 -9.16
N LYS A 132 0.83 -5.19 -9.88
CA LYS A 132 1.16 -6.53 -10.37
C LYS A 132 1.61 -7.47 -9.26
N ALA A 133 1.82 -6.98 -8.04
CA ALA A 133 2.07 -7.84 -6.89
C ALA A 133 0.84 -8.70 -6.59
N THR A 134 1.08 -9.87 -6.03
CA THR A 134 0.08 -10.89 -5.77
C THR A 134 0.22 -11.46 -4.37
N GLN A 135 -0.84 -12.10 -3.87
CA GLN A 135 -0.77 -12.79 -2.60
C GLN A 135 0.23 -13.96 -2.71
N LEU A 136 1.15 -14.11 -1.76
CA LEU A 136 2.13 -15.21 -1.81
C LEU A 136 1.50 -16.60 -1.69
N PHE A 137 0.30 -16.68 -1.12
CA PHE A 137 -0.51 -17.89 -1.02
C PHE A 137 -1.50 -18.07 -2.17
N ASN A 138 -1.68 -17.04 -3.02
CA ASN A 138 -2.52 -17.10 -4.22
C ASN A 138 -2.02 -16.12 -5.29
N SER A 139 -1.20 -16.64 -6.22
CA SER A 139 -0.59 -15.84 -7.28
C SER A 139 -1.57 -15.32 -8.33
N ASP A 140 -2.82 -15.79 -8.33
CA ASP A 140 -3.84 -15.35 -9.29
C ASP A 140 -4.56 -14.07 -8.82
N ILE A 141 -4.29 -13.63 -7.59
CA ILE A 141 -4.92 -12.48 -6.97
C ILE A 141 -3.90 -11.35 -6.84
N ASN A 142 -4.12 -10.27 -7.59
CA ASN A 142 -3.38 -9.03 -7.41
C ASN A 142 -3.78 -8.35 -6.10
N ILE A 143 -2.80 -7.71 -5.45
CA ILE A 143 -3.03 -7.00 -4.20
C ILE A 143 -3.36 -5.51 -4.45
N ALA A 144 -4.03 -4.94 -3.48
CA ALA A 144 -4.40 -3.55 -3.44
C ALA A 144 -3.19 -2.65 -3.18
N ALA A 145 -3.27 -1.42 -3.66
CA ALA A 145 -2.45 -0.31 -3.20
C ALA A 145 -3.34 0.92 -2.97
N VAL A 146 -2.97 1.71 -1.97
CA VAL A 146 -3.74 2.89 -1.56
C VAL A 146 -3.12 4.13 -2.16
N VAL A 147 -3.90 4.84 -2.97
CA VAL A 147 -3.55 6.16 -3.47
C VAL A 147 -4.20 7.20 -2.57
N GLN A 148 -3.42 8.20 -2.15
CA GLN A 148 -3.92 9.35 -1.40
C GLN A 148 -3.45 10.66 -1.98
N HIS A 149 -4.38 11.61 -2.08
CA HIS A 149 -4.09 12.99 -2.42
C HIS A 149 -4.20 13.88 -1.19
N GLN A 150 -3.09 14.53 -0.83
CA GLN A 150 -3.04 15.50 0.26
C GLN A 150 -2.43 16.80 -0.25
N GLY A 151 -3.27 17.79 -0.55
CA GLY A 151 -2.80 19.04 -1.17
C GLY A 151 -2.21 18.77 -2.56
N ASN A 152 -0.90 18.97 -2.72
CA ASN A 152 -0.16 18.74 -3.97
C ASN A 152 0.64 17.43 -3.97
N THR A 153 0.58 16.64 -2.90
CA THR A 153 1.27 15.36 -2.81
C THR A 153 0.32 14.23 -3.13
N THR A 154 0.78 13.28 -3.94
CA THR A 154 0.11 12.01 -4.19
C THR A 154 1.00 10.93 -3.60
N THR A 155 0.44 10.05 -2.78
CA THR A 155 1.16 8.92 -2.24
C THR A 155 0.58 7.60 -2.74
N LEU A 156 1.43 6.58 -2.90
CA LEU A 156 1.05 5.20 -3.10
C LEU A 156 1.56 4.37 -1.92
N ASN A 157 0.68 3.73 -1.17
CA ASN A 157 0.99 3.05 0.10
C ASN A 157 1.77 3.96 1.09
N GLY A 158 1.49 5.27 1.06
CA GLY A 158 2.17 6.26 1.91
C GLY A 158 3.49 6.81 1.36
N VAL A 159 4.00 6.28 0.25
CA VAL A 159 5.22 6.79 -0.43
C VAL A 159 4.84 7.88 -1.43
N ASP A 160 5.49 9.04 -1.39
CA ASP A 160 5.30 10.11 -2.38
C ASP A 160 5.74 9.65 -3.79
N VAL A 161 4.87 9.88 -4.76
CA VAL A 161 5.08 9.51 -6.16
C VAL A 161 5.03 10.70 -7.12
N MET A 162 5.07 11.94 -6.62
CA MET A 162 4.92 13.17 -7.40
C MET A 162 6.17 13.59 -8.22
N ASN A 163 7.17 12.72 -8.34
CA ASN A 163 8.33 12.91 -9.21
C ASN A 163 7.91 12.98 -10.69
N GLU A 164 8.84 13.41 -11.56
CA GLU A 164 8.61 13.54 -13.00
C GLU A 164 8.18 12.21 -13.65
N THR A 165 7.19 12.27 -14.53
CA THR A 165 6.75 11.11 -15.33
C THR A 165 7.47 11.09 -16.67
N LEU A 166 8.13 9.98 -16.93
CA LEU A 166 8.87 9.68 -18.15
C LEU A 166 8.03 8.80 -19.07
N SER A 167 8.10 9.05 -20.37
CA SER A 167 7.36 8.30 -21.40
C SER A 167 8.29 7.38 -22.19
N PHE A 168 7.88 6.12 -22.37
CA PHE A 168 8.62 5.07 -23.07
C PHE A 168 7.76 4.44 -24.17
N SER A 169 8.37 3.60 -25.01
CA SER A 169 7.65 2.84 -26.05
C SER A 169 6.67 1.81 -25.50
N ASN A 170 6.89 1.33 -24.27
CA ASN A 170 6.13 0.28 -23.59
C ASN A 170 5.42 0.75 -22.31
N GLY A 171 5.25 2.06 -22.09
CA GLY A 171 4.52 2.59 -20.93
C GLY A 171 5.11 3.89 -20.39
N SER A 172 4.73 4.24 -19.17
CA SER A 172 5.27 5.39 -18.43
C SER A 172 6.01 4.92 -17.18
N ALA A 173 6.96 5.72 -16.71
CA ALA A 173 7.61 5.44 -15.43
C ALA A 173 7.95 6.72 -14.67
N THR A 174 8.09 6.61 -13.36
CA THR A 174 8.57 7.68 -12.50
C THR A 174 9.62 7.14 -11.55
N ILE A 175 10.73 7.86 -11.43
CA ILE A 175 11.75 7.55 -10.43
C ILE A 175 11.24 7.97 -9.05
N VAL A 176 11.32 7.08 -8.07
CA VAL A 176 10.89 7.32 -6.68
C VAL A 176 12.07 7.16 -5.74
N ASN A 177 12.03 7.88 -4.61
CA ASN A 177 13.13 7.91 -3.65
C ASN A 177 12.92 6.93 -2.49
N ASN A 178 11.86 6.12 -2.51
CA ASN A 178 11.58 5.10 -1.50
C ASN A 178 11.02 3.84 -2.15
N ILE A 179 11.28 2.70 -1.51
CA ILE A 179 10.67 1.42 -1.89
C ILE A 179 9.20 1.41 -1.48
N ILE A 180 8.31 1.22 -2.45
CA ILE A 180 6.87 1.06 -2.22
C ILE A 180 6.58 -0.38 -1.83
N GLU A 181 6.57 -0.66 -0.53
CA GLU A 181 6.24 -1.98 -0.03
C GLU A 181 4.80 -2.40 -0.35
N PRO A 182 4.55 -3.71 -0.56
CA PRO A 182 3.20 -4.26 -0.65
C PRO A 182 2.30 -3.77 0.48
N SER A 183 1.06 -3.39 0.16
CA SER A 183 0.13 -2.94 1.20
C SER A 183 -0.16 -4.10 2.17
N THR A 184 -0.19 -3.78 3.45
CA THR A 184 -0.70 -4.66 4.48
C THR A 184 -2.10 -4.21 4.89
N LEU A 185 -2.80 -5.04 5.65
CA LEU A 185 -4.04 -4.59 6.27
C LEU A 185 -3.82 -3.38 7.20
N GLN A 186 -2.69 -3.33 7.92
CA GLN A 186 -2.37 -2.18 8.76
C GLN A 186 -2.22 -0.90 7.95
N SER A 187 -1.59 -0.99 6.76
CA SER A 187 -1.50 0.15 5.83
C SER A 187 -2.89 0.64 5.49
N LEU A 188 -3.81 -0.23 5.03
CA LEU A 188 -5.19 0.15 4.76
C LEU A 188 -5.88 0.81 5.96
N ILE A 189 -5.77 0.20 7.15
CA ILE A 189 -6.44 0.69 8.36
C ILE A 189 -5.98 2.09 8.76
N THR A 190 -4.69 2.37 8.58
CA THR A 190 -4.07 3.62 9.01
C THR A 190 -4.15 4.72 7.97
N THR A 191 -4.21 4.35 6.69
CA THR A 191 -4.25 5.32 5.59
C THR A 191 -5.69 5.65 5.20
N CYS A 192 -6.57 4.65 5.05
CA CYS A 192 -7.86 4.83 4.42
C CYS A 192 -8.95 5.35 5.38
N GLU A 193 -9.65 6.42 5.00
CA GLU A 193 -10.75 6.98 5.80
C GLU A 193 -11.87 5.97 6.04
N SER A 194 -12.11 5.09 5.06
CA SER A 194 -13.09 4.01 5.14
C SER A 194 -12.82 3.01 6.27
N PHE A 195 -11.61 3.01 6.85
CA PHE A 195 -11.20 2.16 7.96
C PHE A 195 -11.02 2.90 9.29
N ASN A 196 -11.33 4.20 9.37
CA ASN A 196 -11.15 5.01 10.59
C ASN A 196 -11.78 4.37 11.84
N ILE A 197 -13.02 3.85 11.74
CA ILE A 197 -13.63 3.20 12.91
C ILE A 197 -12.93 1.89 13.26
N MET A 198 -12.44 1.13 12.27
CA MET A 198 -11.66 -0.07 12.56
C MET A 198 -10.37 0.31 13.32
N ASN A 199 -9.70 1.39 12.90
CA ASN A 199 -8.53 1.92 13.60
C ASN A 199 -8.86 2.34 15.05
N ASP A 200 -9.99 3.02 15.26
CA ASP A 200 -10.46 3.41 16.59
C ASP A 200 -10.78 2.20 17.48
N ILE A 201 -11.38 1.16 16.92
CA ILE A 201 -11.68 -0.09 17.64
C ILE A 201 -10.39 -0.80 18.03
N ILE A 202 -9.45 -0.94 17.11
CA ILE A 202 -8.17 -1.62 17.35
C ILE A 202 -7.37 -0.84 18.41
N SER A 203 -7.31 0.48 18.32
CA SER A 203 -6.54 1.30 19.28
C SER A 203 -7.11 1.30 20.70
N GLN A 204 -8.43 1.13 20.85
CA GLN A 204 -9.09 1.09 22.16
C GLN A 204 -9.29 -0.35 22.70
N SER A 205 -9.00 -1.37 21.89
CA SER A 205 -9.13 -2.78 22.24
C SER A 205 -8.04 -3.25 23.20
N SER A 206 -8.36 -4.16 24.12
CA SER A 206 -7.36 -4.82 24.97
C SER A 206 -6.43 -5.78 24.21
N SER A 207 -6.77 -6.12 22.95
CA SER A 207 -5.93 -6.91 22.04
C SER A 207 -5.18 -6.07 20.99
N SER A 208 -5.06 -4.75 21.19
CA SER A 208 -4.51 -3.81 20.20
C SER A 208 -3.16 -4.25 19.63
N GLU A 209 -2.19 -4.53 20.51
CA GLU A 209 -0.82 -4.88 20.11
C GLU A 209 -0.77 -6.14 19.23
N GLU A 210 -1.50 -7.20 19.62
CA GLU A 210 -1.53 -8.45 18.87
C GLU A 210 -2.19 -8.29 17.49
N ILE A 211 -3.24 -7.46 17.41
CA ILE A 211 -3.97 -7.25 16.15
C ILE A 211 -3.17 -6.36 15.22
N ILE A 212 -2.54 -5.29 15.72
CA ILE A 212 -1.63 -4.46 14.92
C ILE A 212 -0.49 -5.33 14.42
N ALA A 213 0.09 -6.19 15.26
CA ALA A 213 1.16 -7.10 14.85
C ALA A 213 0.71 -8.07 13.75
N LEU A 214 -0.51 -8.61 13.84
CA LEU A 214 -1.11 -9.46 12.79
C LEU A 214 -1.35 -8.68 11.49
N CYS A 215 -1.97 -7.50 11.58
CA CYS A 215 -2.33 -6.66 10.45
C CYS A 215 -1.11 -6.06 9.74
N ASN A 216 0.01 -5.89 10.44
CA ASN A 216 1.22 -5.26 9.93
C ASN A 216 2.27 -6.27 9.43
N GLN A 217 1.94 -7.56 9.37
CA GLN A 217 2.84 -8.54 8.77
C GLN A 217 3.11 -8.19 7.31
N LYS A 218 4.31 -7.68 7.02
CA LYS A 218 4.68 -7.14 5.71
C LYS A 218 4.46 -8.13 4.59
N VAL A 219 4.84 -9.40 4.79
CA VAL A 219 4.63 -10.49 3.83
C VAL A 219 4.54 -11.83 4.55
N LEU A 220 3.50 -12.61 4.22
CA LEU A 220 3.32 -13.98 4.69
C LEU A 220 4.26 -14.94 3.97
N ARG A 221 4.97 -15.79 4.70
CA ARG A 221 5.66 -16.94 4.08
C ARG A 221 4.61 -17.89 3.50
N SER A 222 5.00 -18.71 2.54
CA SER A 222 4.08 -19.73 1.96
C SER A 222 3.53 -20.72 3.00
N SER A 223 4.15 -20.81 4.18
CA SER A 223 3.70 -21.58 5.33
C SER A 223 2.73 -20.86 6.25
N ASP A 224 2.62 -19.54 6.15
CA ASP A 224 1.80 -18.75 7.05
C ASP A 224 0.34 -18.82 6.57
N THR A 225 -0.57 -18.99 7.52
CA THR A 225 -2.00 -19.10 7.20
C THR A 225 -2.56 -17.70 6.98
N PRO A 226 -3.11 -17.39 5.80
CA PRO A 226 -3.72 -16.09 5.59
C PRO A 226 -4.99 -15.95 6.42
N PHE A 227 -5.42 -14.71 6.63
CA PHE A 227 -6.64 -14.40 7.35
C PHE A 227 -7.57 -13.52 6.53
N THR A 228 -8.81 -13.44 6.99
CA THR A 228 -9.85 -12.54 6.48
C THR A 228 -10.34 -11.68 7.61
N VAL A 229 -10.43 -10.37 7.35
CA VAL A 229 -11.14 -9.44 8.23
C VAL A 229 -12.51 -9.16 7.65
N PHE A 230 -13.54 -9.59 8.38
CA PHE A 230 -14.91 -9.26 8.07
C PHE A 230 -15.19 -7.85 8.58
N LEU A 231 -15.31 -6.89 7.67
CA LEU A 231 -15.44 -5.48 8.02
C LEU A 231 -16.92 -5.05 7.95
N PRO A 232 -17.59 -4.81 9.09
CA PRO A 232 -18.96 -4.31 9.07
C PRO A 232 -19.06 -2.89 8.51
N ARG A 233 -20.20 -2.60 7.89
CA ARG A 233 -20.53 -1.26 7.41
C ARG A 233 -20.54 -0.25 8.57
N LEU A 234 -20.06 0.95 8.26
CA LEU A 234 -19.90 2.09 9.16
C LEU A 234 -21.15 2.39 10.02
N ASP A 235 -22.33 2.40 9.40
CA ASP A 235 -23.60 2.69 10.07
C ASP A 235 -24.03 1.62 11.08
N VAL A 236 -23.58 0.38 10.92
CA VAL A 236 -23.85 -0.71 11.86
C VAL A 236 -22.87 -0.69 13.01
N LEU A 237 -21.63 -0.30 12.75
CA LEU A 237 -20.58 -0.24 13.77
C LEU A 237 -20.86 0.81 14.84
N THR A 238 -21.41 1.96 14.44
CA THR A 238 -21.85 3.02 15.38
C THR A 238 -22.98 2.55 16.29
N ALA A 239 -23.91 1.72 15.80
CA ALA A 239 -24.95 1.11 16.63
C ALA A 239 -24.38 0.02 17.56
N ALA A 240 -23.50 -0.86 17.08
CA ALA A 240 -22.93 -1.97 17.85
C ALA A 240 -22.03 -1.49 19.01
N LEU A 241 -21.23 -0.44 18.79
CA LEU A 241 -20.38 0.16 19.83
C LEU A 241 -21.21 0.85 20.92
N VAL A 242 -22.36 1.42 20.55
CA VAL A 242 -23.27 2.17 21.44
C VAL A 242 -24.22 1.24 22.23
N LEU A 243 -24.39 -0.03 21.85
CA LEU A 243 -25.50 -0.87 22.35
C LEU A 243 -25.20 -1.90 23.45
N ASP A 244 -24.08 -1.81 24.17
CA ASP A 244 -23.90 -2.71 25.34
C ASP A 244 -23.17 -2.04 26.51
N ALA A 245 -23.58 -0.80 26.81
CA ALA A 245 -23.31 -0.21 28.12
C ALA A 245 -24.02 -0.95 29.27
N ASP A 246 -24.94 -1.90 28.97
CA ASP A 246 -25.73 -2.63 29.96
C ASP A 246 -25.81 -4.13 29.63
N SER A 247 -24.84 -4.91 30.13
CA SER A 247 -25.14 -6.27 30.62
C SER A 247 -24.08 -6.96 31.50
N ASN A 248 -22.78 -6.59 31.50
CA ASN A 248 -21.75 -7.41 32.20
C ASN A 248 -20.60 -6.69 32.97
N ASN A 249 -20.61 -5.37 33.19
CA ASN A 249 -19.47 -4.65 33.82
C ASN A 249 -18.09 -4.84 33.14
N ALA A 250 -18.02 -5.46 31.96
CA ALA A 250 -16.76 -5.68 31.25
C ALA A 250 -16.16 -4.33 30.79
N PRO A 251 -14.85 -4.11 30.97
CA PRO A 251 -14.16 -2.93 30.44
C PRO A 251 -14.41 -2.76 28.93
N VAL A 252 -14.53 -1.50 28.48
CA VAL A 252 -14.77 -1.19 27.07
C VAL A 252 -13.73 -1.84 26.16
N GLY A 253 -12.44 -1.79 26.55
CA GLY A 253 -11.37 -2.40 25.76
C GLY A 253 -11.51 -3.90 25.55
N ASP A 254 -12.02 -4.64 26.55
CA ASP A 254 -12.26 -6.09 26.41
C ASP A 254 -13.41 -6.38 25.45
N ARG A 255 -14.47 -5.57 25.50
CA ARG A 255 -15.59 -5.69 24.56
C ARG A 255 -15.17 -5.40 23.12
N LEU A 256 -14.32 -4.39 22.93
CA LEU A 256 -13.74 -4.07 21.63
C LEU A 256 -12.79 -5.18 21.15
N GLY A 257 -12.01 -5.76 22.06
CA GLY A 257 -11.18 -6.96 21.82
C GLY A 257 -11.99 -8.16 21.36
N ASP A 258 -13.08 -8.47 22.06
CA ASP A 258 -13.96 -9.57 21.67
C ASP A 258 -14.58 -9.33 20.30
N PHE A 259 -15.04 -8.10 20.05
CA PHE A 259 -15.60 -7.70 18.78
C PHE A 259 -14.60 -7.94 17.65
N ILE A 260 -13.40 -7.36 17.70
CA ILE A 260 -12.44 -7.48 16.59
C ILE A 260 -11.93 -8.92 16.42
N ASN A 261 -11.66 -9.66 17.51
CA ASN A 261 -11.22 -11.06 17.42
C ASN A 261 -12.31 -11.97 16.82
N SER A 262 -13.59 -11.63 16.98
CA SER A 262 -14.67 -12.37 16.31
C SER A 262 -14.77 -12.10 14.80
N HIS A 263 -14.17 -11.00 14.31
CA HIS A 263 -14.20 -10.60 12.90
C HIS A 263 -12.94 -10.98 12.11
N ILE A 264 -11.94 -11.58 12.75
CA ILE A 264 -10.69 -12.00 12.12
C ILE A 264 -10.67 -13.54 12.01
N SER A 265 -10.68 -14.08 10.79
CA SER A 265 -10.51 -15.53 10.56
C SER A 265 -9.09 -15.99 10.91
N VAL A 266 -8.94 -17.26 11.28
CA VAL A 266 -7.62 -17.88 11.55
C VAL A 266 -7.33 -19.05 10.62
N THR A 267 -8.22 -19.33 9.67
CA THR A 267 -8.17 -20.51 8.80
C THR A 267 -8.25 -20.15 7.33
N GLY A 268 -7.26 -19.42 6.82
CA GLY A 268 -7.21 -19.07 5.41
C GLY A 268 -8.06 -17.86 5.02
N SER A 269 -8.04 -17.54 3.73
CA SER A 269 -8.87 -16.49 3.14
C SER A 269 -10.29 -16.99 2.86
N HIS A 270 -11.28 -16.16 3.17
CA HIS A 270 -12.72 -16.44 3.06
C HIS A 270 -13.40 -15.23 2.45
N TYR A 271 -14.07 -15.38 1.32
CA TYR A 271 -14.87 -14.34 0.70
C TYR A 271 -15.99 -14.96 -0.10
N ILE A 272 -16.97 -14.16 -0.50
CA ILE A 272 -18.26 -14.64 -1.02
C ILE A 272 -18.15 -15.71 -2.13
N GLY A 273 -17.11 -15.64 -2.98
CA GLY A 273 -16.88 -16.58 -4.09
C GLY A 273 -16.16 -17.88 -3.73
N GLN A 274 -15.63 -18.01 -2.51
CA GLN A 274 -14.90 -19.21 -2.04
C GLN A 274 -15.64 -20.01 -0.99
N LEU A 275 -16.70 -19.44 -0.41
CA LEU A 275 -17.41 -20.05 0.71
C LEU A 275 -18.42 -21.09 0.23
N GLN A 276 -18.46 -22.23 0.92
CA GLN A 276 -19.42 -23.30 0.70
C GLN A 276 -20.55 -23.25 1.73
N ASP A 277 -21.69 -23.87 1.47
CA ASP A 277 -22.79 -23.94 2.44
C ASP A 277 -22.42 -24.82 3.65
N ASN A 278 -22.75 -24.36 4.86
CA ASN A 278 -22.39 -25.00 6.14
C ASN A 278 -20.89 -25.16 6.39
N GLN A 279 -20.04 -24.37 5.72
CA GLN A 279 -18.62 -24.31 6.01
C GLN A 279 -18.39 -23.63 7.36
N GLU A 280 -17.53 -24.22 8.19
CA GLU A 280 -17.05 -23.60 9.41
C GLU A 280 -15.87 -22.68 9.11
N VAL A 281 -15.95 -21.45 9.59
CA VAL A 281 -14.90 -20.43 9.52
C VAL A 281 -14.47 -20.13 10.94
N ALA A 282 -13.30 -20.65 11.33
CA ALA A 282 -12.72 -20.32 12.64
C ALA A 282 -12.21 -18.88 12.63
N THR A 283 -12.58 -18.12 13.66
CA THR A 283 -12.11 -16.78 13.97
C THR A 283 -11.25 -16.82 15.24
N ARG A 284 -10.62 -15.69 15.60
CA ARG A 284 -9.75 -15.64 16.79
C ARG A 284 -10.50 -15.87 18.10
N LEU A 285 -11.81 -15.61 18.12
CA LEU A 285 -12.66 -15.81 19.31
C LEU A 285 -13.71 -16.91 19.15
N ALA A 286 -14.14 -17.20 17.91
CA ALA A 286 -15.37 -17.92 17.65
C ALA A 286 -15.28 -18.83 16.42
N THR A 287 -16.36 -19.57 16.16
CA THR A 287 -16.57 -20.23 14.88
C THR A 287 -17.84 -19.69 14.24
N ALA A 288 -17.71 -19.22 13.01
CA ALA A 288 -18.84 -18.83 12.17
C ALA A 288 -19.23 -20.01 11.28
N THR A 289 -20.52 -20.18 11.03
CA THR A 289 -21.04 -21.12 10.04
C THR A 289 -21.57 -20.32 8.86
N THR A 290 -21.17 -20.68 7.65
CA THR A 290 -21.64 -20.04 6.42
C THR A 290 -23.00 -20.59 6.01
N ASN A 291 -23.83 -19.73 5.42
CA ASN A 291 -25.04 -20.12 4.73
C ASN A 291 -25.00 -19.55 3.32
N VAL A 292 -25.01 -20.42 2.31
CA VAL A 292 -24.97 -20.03 0.89
C VAL A 292 -26.33 -20.28 0.28
N ASN A 293 -27.06 -19.20 0.00
CA ASN A 293 -28.41 -19.27 -0.55
C ASN A 293 -28.38 -19.59 -2.05
N THR A 294 -29.48 -20.12 -2.57
CA THR A 294 -29.63 -20.47 -4.00
C THR A 294 -29.55 -19.27 -4.95
N ASN A 295 -29.77 -18.06 -4.43
CA ASN A 295 -29.61 -16.80 -5.15
C ASN A 295 -28.16 -16.27 -5.14
N GLY A 296 -27.22 -16.99 -4.53
CA GLY A 296 -25.81 -16.61 -4.39
C GLY A 296 -25.50 -15.69 -3.20
N SER A 297 -26.49 -15.29 -2.39
CA SER A 297 -26.20 -14.49 -1.18
C SER A 297 -25.61 -15.37 -0.08
N VAL A 298 -24.50 -14.92 0.49
CA VAL A 298 -23.80 -15.63 1.57
C VAL A 298 -23.97 -14.87 2.88
N SER A 299 -24.26 -15.60 3.95
CA SER A 299 -24.22 -15.06 5.31
C SER A 299 -23.31 -15.88 6.21
N LEU A 300 -22.80 -15.25 7.25
CA LEU A 300 -22.01 -15.87 8.31
C LEU A 300 -22.79 -15.77 9.61
N THR A 301 -23.02 -16.90 10.27
CA THR A 301 -23.64 -16.96 11.60
C THR A 301 -22.57 -17.31 12.63
N ILE A 302 -22.26 -16.37 13.53
CA ILE A 302 -21.28 -16.59 14.60
C ILE A 302 -21.99 -17.19 15.82
N ASN A 303 -21.65 -18.43 16.17
CA ASN A 303 -22.36 -19.18 17.20
C ASN A 303 -21.95 -18.83 18.65
N ASN A 304 -20.90 -18.02 18.85
CA ASN A 304 -20.49 -17.47 20.15
C ASN A 304 -19.64 -16.22 19.95
N GLY A 305 -20.04 -15.08 20.48
CA GLY A 305 -19.35 -13.79 20.37
C GLY A 305 -20.15 -12.73 21.11
N PHE A 306 -19.63 -11.50 21.21
CA PHE A 306 -20.29 -10.40 21.93
C PHE A 306 -21.77 -10.23 21.53
N LEU A 307 -22.15 -10.62 20.30
CA LEU A 307 -23.54 -10.87 19.92
C LEU A 307 -23.67 -12.07 18.95
N PRO A 308 -24.73 -12.90 19.01
CA PRO A 308 -25.01 -13.92 18.00
C PRO A 308 -25.50 -13.21 16.73
N HIS A 309 -24.62 -13.04 15.76
CA HIS A 309 -24.87 -12.18 14.62
C HIS A 309 -24.76 -12.99 13.33
N THR A 310 -25.89 -13.11 12.64
CA THR A 310 -25.90 -13.47 11.23
C THR A 310 -25.65 -12.21 10.43
N VAL A 311 -24.57 -12.18 9.66
CA VAL A 311 -24.15 -11.04 8.83
C VAL A 311 -24.11 -11.47 7.37
N ASN A 312 -24.60 -10.63 6.47
CA ASN A 312 -24.53 -10.94 5.04
C ASN A 312 -23.21 -10.43 4.46
N LEU A 313 -22.55 -11.22 3.63
CA LEU A 313 -21.39 -10.75 2.87
C LEU A 313 -21.86 -9.83 1.75
N ILE A 314 -21.12 -8.74 1.52
CA ILE A 314 -21.37 -7.85 0.38
C ILE A 314 -20.63 -8.43 -0.82
N GLY A 315 -21.36 -8.63 -1.92
CA GLY A 315 -20.86 -9.29 -3.13
C GLY A 315 -20.40 -8.35 -4.25
N ASP A 316 -20.23 -7.05 -3.97
CA ASP A 316 -19.64 -6.12 -4.94
C ASP A 316 -18.11 -6.25 -4.98
N GLN A 317 -17.48 -5.83 -6.07
CA GLN A 317 -16.03 -5.93 -6.22
C GLN A 317 -15.27 -5.02 -5.25
N GLU A 318 -15.90 -3.94 -4.77
CA GLU A 318 -15.32 -3.01 -3.80
C GLU A 318 -15.42 -3.51 -2.35
N ALA A 319 -16.15 -4.60 -2.11
CA ALA A 319 -16.27 -5.26 -0.81
C ALA A 319 -15.11 -6.20 -0.51
N ILE A 320 -14.32 -6.57 -1.50
CA ILE A 320 -13.19 -7.49 -1.32
C ILE A 320 -11.90 -6.75 -1.62
N ILE A 321 -11.05 -6.60 -0.61
CA ILE A 321 -9.75 -5.96 -0.76
C ILE A 321 -8.69 -6.98 -0.38
N HIS A 322 -7.83 -7.32 -1.33
CA HIS A 322 -6.72 -8.23 -1.11
C HIS A 322 -5.46 -7.44 -0.77
N VAL A 323 -4.80 -7.81 0.31
CA VAL A 323 -3.51 -7.24 0.72
C VAL A 323 -2.46 -8.35 0.80
N ALA A 324 -1.20 -7.98 0.98
CA ALA A 324 -0.09 -8.93 1.01
C ALA A 324 -0.27 -10.03 2.07
N ASN A 325 -0.89 -9.70 3.20
CA ASN A 325 -1.04 -10.58 4.35
C ASN A 325 -2.47 -11.08 4.63
N GLY A 326 -3.42 -10.83 3.74
CA GLY A 326 -4.80 -11.27 3.98
C GLY A 326 -5.81 -10.64 3.05
N THR A 327 -7.08 -10.75 3.45
CA THR A 327 -8.22 -10.23 2.70
C THR A 327 -9.15 -9.46 3.63
N VAL A 328 -9.71 -8.36 3.16
CA VAL A 328 -10.85 -7.68 3.78
C VAL A 328 -12.10 -8.08 3.02
N GLN A 329 -13.13 -8.54 3.72
CA GLN A 329 -14.44 -8.80 3.17
C GLN A 329 -15.45 -7.92 3.89
N LYS A 330 -16.02 -6.93 3.21
CA LYS A 330 -17.08 -6.10 3.78
C LYS A 330 -18.34 -6.95 4.00
N ILE A 331 -18.99 -6.71 5.13
CA ILE A 331 -20.24 -7.37 5.51
C ILE A 331 -21.32 -6.31 5.69
N ALA A 332 -22.52 -6.61 5.19
CA ALA A 332 -23.71 -5.85 5.56
C ALA A 332 -23.92 -6.10 7.04
N GLY A 333 -23.97 -5.03 7.82
CA GLY A 333 -23.94 -5.20 9.26
C GLY A 333 -25.17 -5.96 9.79
N SER A 334 -25.00 -6.54 10.97
CA SER A 334 -25.98 -7.40 11.62
C SER A 334 -27.28 -6.65 11.92
N LEU A 335 -28.37 -7.13 11.35
CA LEU A 335 -29.70 -6.91 11.88
C LEU A 335 -30.00 -8.09 12.83
N TYR A 336 -29.79 -7.88 14.12
CA TYR A 336 -30.88 -8.15 15.05
C TYR A 336 -31.04 -6.93 15.96
N THR A 337 -31.92 -6.03 15.50
CA THR A 337 -32.76 -5.27 16.41
C THR A 337 -33.35 -6.24 17.43
N ARG A 338 -33.05 -6.04 18.72
CA ARG A 338 -34.11 -6.27 19.70
C ARG A 338 -35.15 -5.17 19.55
#